data_AF-A0AAN0MCN2-F1
#
_entry.id   AF-A0AAN0MCN2-F1
#
_cell.length_a   1.000
_cell.length_b   1.000
_cell.length_c   1.000
_cell.angle_alpha   90.00
_cell.angle_beta   90.00
_cell.angle_gamma   90.00
#
_symmetry.space_group_name_H-M   'P 1'
#
loop_
_entity.id
_entity.type
_entity.pdbx_description
1 polymer ?
#
loop_
_entity_poly.entity_id
_entity_poly.type
_entity_poly.pdbx_seq_one_letter_code
_entity_poly.pdbx_strand_id
1 'polypeptide(L)'
;MLTVPTTLSFGNVQLSEGPTVYPRTDIATIQIRDGRNVKTGWRLSVRVTKPLQIEDNSKSILKDAFYFNQQPIPEASQQAMVVYETSSTTYDKDTTIEWTANQGVQLFIENYRRVYANTPYQGQLEWILEAK
;
A
#
# COMPACT_ATOMS: atom_id res chain seq x y z
N MET A 1 -11.67 -15.36 2.11
CA MET A 1 -11.17 -14.92 0.78
C MET A 1 -10.71 -13.48 0.91
N LEU A 2 -9.57 -13.15 0.33
CA LEU A 2 -9.05 -11.78 0.23
C LEU A 2 -8.92 -11.44 -1.25
N THR A 3 -9.52 -10.33 -1.66
CA THR A 3 -9.32 -9.72 -2.97
C THR A 3 -8.75 -8.33 -2.75
N VAL A 4 -7.61 -8.05 -3.36
CA VAL A 4 -6.86 -6.79 -3.24
C VAL A 4 -6.57 -6.23 -4.63
N PRO A 5 -6.31 -4.92 -4.76
CA PRO A 5 -5.87 -4.34 -6.02
C PRO A 5 -4.61 -5.04 -6.53
N THR A 6 -4.64 -5.48 -7.79
CA THR A 6 -3.46 -6.05 -8.47
C THR A 6 -2.48 -4.97 -8.92
N THR A 7 -2.95 -3.73 -9.03
CA THR A 7 -2.16 -2.56 -9.42
C THR A 7 -2.58 -1.36 -8.56
N LEU A 8 -1.62 -0.48 -8.29
CA LEU A 8 -1.87 0.85 -7.75
C LEU A 8 -1.11 1.84 -8.65
N SER A 9 -1.83 2.79 -9.26
CA SER A 9 -1.24 3.74 -10.20
C SER A 9 -1.14 5.14 -9.62
N PHE A 10 0.04 5.77 -9.72
CA PHE A 10 0.26 7.18 -9.38
C PHE A 10 0.31 8.09 -10.61
N GLY A 11 0.24 7.53 -11.82
CA GLY A 11 0.29 8.27 -13.08
C GLY A 11 1.56 9.09 -13.26
N ASN A 12 1.45 10.16 -14.05
CA ASN A 12 2.52 11.14 -14.22
C ASN A 12 2.51 12.13 -13.06
N VAL A 13 3.61 12.20 -12.31
CA VAL A 13 3.72 13.04 -11.12
C VAL A 13 4.63 14.23 -11.40
N GLN A 14 4.10 15.44 -11.25
CA GLN A 14 4.92 16.65 -11.21
C GLN A 14 5.53 16.79 -9.81
N LEU A 15 6.86 16.62 -9.73
CA LEU A 15 7.55 16.64 -8.45
C LEU A 15 7.67 18.05 -7.88
N SER A 16 7.40 18.18 -6.60
CA SER A 16 7.67 19.38 -5.79
C SER A 16 9.11 19.37 -5.28
N GLU A 17 9.62 20.56 -4.94
CA GLU A 17 10.99 20.70 -4.42
C GLU A 17 11.18 20.11 -3.02
N GLY A 18 10.10 20.04 -2.22
CA GLY A 18 10.10 19.51 -0.87
C GLY A 18 9.47 18.13 -0.73
N PRO A 19 9.60 17.49 0.45
CA PRO A 19 8.96 16.21 0.75
C PRO A 19 7.45 16.28 0.51
N THR A 20 6.93 15.41 -0.36
CA THR A 20 5.54 15.52 -0.82
C THR A 20 4.90 14.14 -0.94
N VAL A 21 3.64 14.06 -0.52
CA VAL A 21 2.78 12.89 -0.70
C VAL A 21 1.88 13.12 -1.91
N TYR A 22 1.91 12.19 -2.86
CA TYR A 22 1.10 12.19 -4.07
C TYR A 22 0.00 11.13 -3.96
N PRO A 23 -1.26 11.50 -4.27
CA PRO A 23 -2.35 10.55 -4.29
C PRO A 23 -2.19 9.55 -5.44
N ARG A 24 -2.91 8.44 -5.35
CA ARG A 24 -3.12 7.56 -6.51
C ARG A 24 -3.99 8.25 -7.55
N THR A 25 -4.01 7.67 -8.74
CA THR A 25 -4.90 8.03 -9.85
C THR A 25 -6.11 7.11 -9.95
N ASP A 26 -6.08 5.97 -9.27
CA ASP A 26 -7.14 4.96 -9.25
C ASP A 26 -7.89 4.90 -7.91
N ILE A 27 -9.07 4.29 -7.96
CA ILE A 27 -9.79 3.83 -6.78
C ILE A 27 -9.30 2.43 -6.47
N ALA A 28 -8.94 2.19 -5.20
CA ALA A 28 -8.49 0.88 -4.75
C ALA A 28 -9.60 0.24 -3.91
N THR A 29 -10.03 -0.95 -4.30
CA THR A 29 -11.05 -1.71 -3.57
C THR A 29 -10.45 -3.00 -3.01
N ILE A 30 -10.67 -3.23 -1.72
CA ILE A 30 -10.28 -4.45 -1.02
C ILE A 30 -11.55 -5.12 -0.52
N GLN A 31 -11.68 -6.41 -0.80
CA GLN A 31 -12.82 -7.22 -0.38
C GLN A 31 -12.35 -8.39 0.46
N ILE A 32 -12.98 -8.56 1.63
CA ILE A 32 -12.66 -9.62 2.57
C ILE A 32 -13.95 -10.36 2.91
N ARG A 33 -13.91 -11.68 2.70
CA ARG A 33 -14.96 -12.61 3.12
C ARG A 33 -14.41 -13.53 4.20
N ASP A 34 -14.87 -13.36 5.44
CA ASP A 34 -14.51 -14.23 6.55
C ASP A 34 -15.41 -15.46 6.61
N GLY A 35 -14.93 -16.58 6.08
CA GLY A 35 -15.64 -17.86 6.08
C GLY A 35 -15.29 -18.80 7.24
N ARG A 36 -14.56 -18.36 8.26
CA ARG A 36 -14.11 -19.23 9.37
C ARG A 36 -15.28 -19.67 10.25
N ASN A 37 -15.28 -20.89 10.80
CA ASN A 37 -16.34 -21.33 11.71
C ASN A 37 -16.33 -20.59 13.06
N VAL A 38 -15.13 -20.28 13.56
CA VAL A 38 -14.93 -19.45 14.77
C VAL A 38 -14.55 -18.04 14.32
N LYS A 39 -15.42 -17.07 14.63
CA LYS A 39 -15.23 -15.68 14.23
C LYS A 39 -14.47 -14.91 15.30
N THR A 40 -13.16 -14.76 15.10
CA THR A 40 -12.36 -13.78 15.85
C THR A 40 -12.20 -12.51 15.01
N GLY A 41 -11.74 -11.41 15.62
CA GLY A 41 -11.33 -10.25 14.84
C GLY A 41 -10.25 -10.64 13.82
N TRP A 42 -10.04 -9.82 12.81
CA TRP A 42 -8.93 -9.99 11.88
C TRP A 42 -8.26 -8.65 11.61
N ARG A 43 -7.03 -8.71 11.08
CA ARG A 43 -6.29 -7.54 10.62
C ARG A 43 -5.78 -7.76 9.21
N LEU A 44 -5.86 -6.71 8.41
CA LEU A 44 -5.20 -6.60 7.13
C LEU A 44 -3.96 -5.73 7.31
N SER A 45 -2.83 -6.27 6.90
CA SER A 45 -1.53 -5.61 6.93
C SER A 45 -0.92 -5.52 5.54
N VAL A 46 0.02 -4.61 5.36
CA VAL A 46 0.77 -4.42 4.12
C VAL A 46 2.26 -4.21 4.42
N ARG A 47 3.12 -4.70 3.53
CA ARG A 47 4.56 -4.43 3.53
C ARG A 47 5.11 -4.35 2.11
N VAL A 48 6.25 -3.69 1.94
CA VAL A 48 6.95 -3.56 0.66
C VAL A 48 7.81 -4.80 0.42
N THR A 49 7.59 -5.51 -0.68
CA THR A 49 8.42 -6.67 -1.09
C THR A 49 9.43 -6.30 -2.16
N LYS A 50 9.15 -5.26 -2.93
CA LYS A 50 10.10 -4.63 -3.86
C LYS A 50 9.94 -3.11 -3.74
N PRO A 51 11.00 -2.36 -3.39
CA PRO A 51 10.92 -0.92 -3.31
C PRO A 51 10.60 -0.32 -4.68
N LEU A 52 10.09 0.89 -4.68
CA LEU A 52 9.78 1.60 -5.92
C LEU A 52 11.09 1.97 -6.62
N GLN A 53 11.34 1.38 -7.79
CA GLN A 53 12.58 1.57 -8.56
C GLN A 53 12.31 1.47 -10.05
N ILE A 54 13.24 2.00 -10.85
CA ILE A 54 13.31 1.70 -12.28
C ILE A 54 13.78 0.24 -12.43
N GLU A 55 13.20 -0.45 -13.40
CA GLU A 55 13.60 -1.81 -13.75
C GLU A 55 15.11 -1.88 -14.03
N ASP A 56 15.78 -2.88 -13.45
CA ASP A 56 17.21 -3.15 -13.58
C ASP A 56 18.17 -1.99 -13.21
N ASN A 57 17.71 -0.98 -12.48
CA ASN A 57 18.54 0.13 -12.02
C ASN A 57 18.53 0.27 -10.49
N SER A 58 19.48 -0.37 -9.82
CA SER A 58 19.63 -0.31 -8.36
C SER A 58 19.93 1.07 -7.79
N LYS A 59 20.44 2.02 -8.59
CA LYS A 59 20.68 3.41 -8.16
C LYS A 59 19.41 4.23 -8.08
N SER A 60 18.31 3.72 -8.64
CA SER A 60 17.01 4.41 -8.69
C SER A 60 16.08 4.05 -7.52
N ILE A 61 16.52 3.23 -6.56
CA ILE A 61 15.68 2.81 -5.45
C ILE A 61 15.20 4.01 -4.64
N LEU A 62 13.87 4.20 -4.61
CA LEU A 62 13.19 5.15 -3.75
C LEU A 62 12.77 4.43 -2.47
N LYS A 63 13.57 4.62 -1.42
CA LYS A 63 13.24 4.13 -0.08
C LYS A 63 12.03 4.86 0.46
N ASP A 64 11.23 4.17 1.27
CA ASP A 64 10.10 4.76 2.01
C ASP A 64 9.05 5.42 1.10
N ALA A 65 9.04 5.04 -0.19
CA ALA A 65 8.21 5.67 -1.22
C ALA A 65 6.74 5.26 -1.13
N PHE A 66 6.45 4.06 -0.61
CA PHE A 66 5.09 3.67 -0.31
C PHE A 66 4.71 4.18 1.07
N TYR A 67 3.61 4.92 1.16
CA TYR A 67 3.23 5.68 2.35
C TYR A 67 1.79 5.38 2.73
N PHE A 68 1.50 5.25 4.03
CA PHE A 68 0.15 5.06 4.54
C PHE A 68 0.01 5.79 5.87
N ASN A 69 -1.06 6.59 6.02
CA ASN A 69 -1.35 7.36 7.24
C ASN A 69 -0.13 8.07 7.85
N GLN A 70 0.55 8.89 7.03
CA GLN A 70 1.70 9.70 7.45
C GLN A 70 2.93 8.90 7.90
N GLN A 71 3.02 7.63 7.52
CA GLN A 71 4.17 6.78 7.84
C GLN A 71 4.57 5.95 6.60
N PRO A 72 5.87 5.66 6.43
CA PRO A 72 6.31 4.77 5.36
C PRO A 72 5.85 3.33 5.64
N ILE A 73 5.44 2.65 4.58
CA ILE A 73 5.10 1.23 4.65
C ILE A 73 6.41 0.44 4.82
N PRO A 74 6.52 -0.43 5.83
CA PRO A 74 7.76 -1.15 6.12
C PRO A 74 8.17 -2.10 5.00
N GLU A 75 9.47 -2.27 4.81
CA GLU A 75 10.07 -3.28 3.92
C GLU A 75 9.85 -4.71 4.44
N ALA A 76 10.01 -5.71 3.57
CA ALA A 76 9.67 -7.11 3.86
C ALA A 76 10.40 -7.71 5.08
N SER A 77 11.58 -7.19 5.42
CA SER A 77 12.37 -7.60 6.58
C SER A 77 11.83 -7.06 7.92
N GLN A 78 10.83 -6.19 7.88
CA GLN A 78 10.23 -5.54 9.04
C GLN A 78 8.80 -6.05 9.27
N GLN A 79 8.24 -5.72 10.43
CA GLN A 79 6.86 -6.05 10.75
C GLN A 79 5.91 -5.30 9.81
N ALA A 80 4.95 -6.02 9.21
CA ALA A 80 3.96 -5.42 8.32
C ALA A 80 3.08 -4.39 9.05
N MET A 81 2.73 -3.31 8.35
CA MET A 81 1.89 -2.25 8.88
C MET A 81 0.42 -2.64 8.79
N VAL A 82 -0.33 -2.53 9.88
CA VAL A 82 -1.79 -2.74 9.88
C VAL A 82 -2.47 -1.57 9.18
N VAL A 83 -3.29 -1.86 8.18
CA VAL A 83 -4.05 -0.85 7.42
C VAL A 83 -5.55 -0.88 7.72
N TYR A 84 -6.03 -2.00 8.23
CA TYR A 84 -7.42 -2.18 8.61
C TYR A 84 -7.54 -3.32 9.62
N GLU A 85 -8.47 -3.20 10.55
CA GLU A 85 -8.76 -4.25 11.50
C GLU A 85 -10.22 -4.23 11.95
N THR A 86 -10.72 -5.40 12.35
CA THR A 86 -12.04 -5.54 12.96
C THR A 86 -11.92 -5.90 14.44
N SER A 87 -12.97 -5.59 15.20
CA SER A 87 -13.26 -6.26 16.46
C SER A 87 -13.77 -7.69 16.19
N SER A 88 -13.89 -8.50 17.24
CA SER A 88 -14.60 -9.78 17.18
C SER A 88 -16.03 -9.56 16.68
N THR A 89 -16.44 -10.33 15.67
CA THR A 89 -17.80 -10.28 15.12
C THR A 89 -18.46 -11.65 15.29
N THR A 90 -19.79 -11.70 15.37
CA THR A 90 -20.55 -12.95 15.57
C THR A 90 -21.24 -13.44 14.29
N TYR A 91 -21.04 -12.78 13.14
CA TYR A 91 -21.74 -13.08 11.89
C TYR A 91 -20.82 -13.00 10.68
N ASP A 92 -21.15 -13.78 9.65
CA ASP A 92 -20.55 -13.66 8.32
C ASP A 92 -20.79 -12.24 7.80
N LYS A 93 -19.70 -11.51 7.55
CA LYS A 93 -19.78 -10.19 6.94
C LYS A 93 -18.74 -10.08 5.84
N ASP A 94 -19.23 -9.81 4.64
CA ASP A 94 -18.40 -9.31 3.57
C ASP A 94 -18.03 -7.86 3.89
N THR A 95 -16.73 -7.61 4.01
CA THR A 95 -16.19 -6.29 4.27
C THR A 95 -15.57 -5.76 2.99
N THR A 96 -16.10 -4.63 2.51
CA THR A 96 -15.55 -3.87 1.39
C THR A 96 -14.90 -2.62 1.94
N ILE A 97 -13.62 -2.44 1.63
CA ILE A 97 -12.86 -1.23 1.92
C ILE A 97 -12.61 -0.56 0.58
N GLU A 98 -13.15 0.64 0.41
CA GLU A 98 -12.91 1.47 -0.77
C GLU A 98 -12.02 2.64 -0.36
N TRP A 99 -10.89 2.77 -1.03
CA TRP A 99 -10.00 3.91 -0.88
C TRP A 99 -10.06 4.76 -2.13
N THR A 100 -10.50 6.00 -1.94
CA THR A 100 -10.34 7.05 -2.96
C THR A 100 -8.87 7.36 -3.20
N ALA A 101 -8.57 8.11 -4.25
CA ALA A 101 -7.22 8.49 -4.68
C ALA A 101 -6.29 8.99 -3.55
N ASN A 102 -6.84 9.74 -2.59
CA ASN A 102 -6.12 10.33 -1.46
C ASN A 102 -6.16 9.50 -0.16
N GLN A 103 -6.66 8.26 -0.21
CA GLN A 103 -6.75 7.35 0.92
C GLN A 103 -5.93 6.09 0.65
N GLY A 104 -5.58 5.34 1.70
CA GLY A 104 -4.84 4.10 1.54
C GLY A 104 -3.37 4.33 1.23
N VAL A 105 -2.79 3.48 0.38
CA VAL A 105 -1.38 3.60 -0.04
C VAL A 105 -1.21 4.81 -0.97
N GLN A 106 -0.27 5.68 -0.62
CA GLN A 106 0.11 6.86 -1.36
C GLN A 106 1.61 6.80 -1.75
N LEU A 107 2.02 7.67 -2.66
CA LEU A 107 3.42 7.83 -3.04
C LEU A 107 4.03 8.96 -2.24
N PHE A 108 5.14 8.71 -1.56
CA PHE A 108 5.93 9.74 -0.89
C PHE A 108 7.27 9.92 -1.60
N ILE A 109 7.61 11.16 -1.91
CA ILE A 109 8.94 11.51 -2.43
C ILE A 109 9.57 12.49 -1.44
N GLU A 110 10.57 12.01 -0.71
CA GLU A 110 11.34 12.82 0.25
C GLU A 110 12.16 13.90 -0.48
N ASN A 111 12.84 13.52 -1.55
CA ASN A 111 13.76 14.39 -2.28
C ASN A 111 13.68 14.15 -3.79
N TYR A 112 13.14 15.13 -4.52
CA TYR A 112 12.96 15.05 -5.97
C TYR A 112 14.26 14.81 -6.74
N ARG A 113 15.42 15.20 -6.19
CA ARG A 113 16.73 15.02 -6.85
C ARG A 113 17.17 13.56 -6.96
N ARG A 114 16.50 12.65 -6.26
CA ARG A 114 16.72 11.20 -6.36
C ARG A 114 15.85 10.52 -7.43
N VAL A 115 14.96 11.28 -8.08
CA VAL A 115 14.04 10.75 -9.07
C VAL A 115 14.52 11.09 -10.47
N TYR A 116 14.56 10.09 -11.35
CA TYR A 116 14.88 10.29 -12.77
C TYR A 116 13.61 10.76 -13.50
N ALA A 117 13.69 11.91 -14.15
CA ALA A 117 12.59 12.47 -14.91
C ALA A 117 12.17 11.56 -16.07
N ASN A 118 10.88 11.60 -16.44
CA ASN A 118 10.30 10.89 -17.59
C ASN A 118 10.60 9.38 -17.63
N THR A 119 10.77 8.75 -16.45
CA THR A 119 11.12 7.34 -16.35
C THR A 119 10.08 6.61 -15.51
N PRO A 120 9.57 5.44 -15.95
CA PRO A 120 8.62 4.67 -15.16
C PRO A 120 9.29 4.00 -13.97
N TYR A 121 8.59 4.00 -12.84
CA TYR A 121 8.99 3.32 -11.61
C TYR A 121 7.98 2.21 -11.29
N GLN A 122 8.48 1.10 -10.75
CA GLN A 122 7.67 -0.03 -10.32
C GLN A 122 8.15 -0.58 -8.98
N GLY A 123 7.20 -1.06 -8.18
CA GLY A 123 7.45 -1.68 -6.89
C GLY A 123 6.36 -2.71 -6.60
N GLN A 124 6.49 -3.42 -5.48
CA GLN A 124 5.57 -4.47 -5.10
C GLN A 124 5.23 -4.38 -3.62
N LEU A 125 3.95 -4.59 -3.33
CA LEU A 125 3.39 -4.68 -1.99
C LEU A 125 2.83 -6.09 -1.79
N GLU A 126 2.95 -6.59 -0.57
CA GLU A 126 2.27 -7.80 -0.13
C GLU A 126 1.18 -7.43 0.87
N TRP A 127 -0.02 -7.97 0.64
CA TRP A 127 -1.16 -7.86 1.53
C TRP A 127 -1.27 -9.12 2.38
N ILE A 128 -1.37 -8.96 3.69
CA ILE A 128 -1.37 -10.04 4.67
C ILE A 128 -2.66 -9.96 5.48
N LEU A 129 -3.49 -11.01 5.43
CA LEU A 129 -4.71 -11.11 6.21
C LEU A 129 -4.51 -12.16 7.31
N GLU A 130 -4.64 -11.73 8.56
CA GLU A 130 -4.43 -12.57 9.75
C GLU A 130 -5.61 -12.51 10.70
N ALA A 131 -5.87 -13.63 11.37
CA ALA A 131 -6.74 -13.66 12.53
C ALA A 131 -6.10 -12.89 13.69
N LYS A 132 -6.94 -12.21 14.49
CA LYS A 132 -6.60 -11.76 15.84
C LYS A 132 -6.90 -12.87 16.85
#